data_AF-A4SW88-F1
#
_entry.id   AF-A4SW88-F1
#
_cell.length_a   1.000
_cell.length_b   1.000
_cell.length_c   1.000
_cell.angle_alpha   90.00
_cell.angle_beta   90.00
_cell.angle_gamma   90.00
#
_symmetry.space_group_name_H-M   'P 1'
#
loop_
_entity.id
_entity.type
_entity.pdbx_description
1 polymer ?
#
loop_
_entity_poly.entity_id
_entity_poly.type
_entity_poly.pdbx_seq_one_letter_code
_entity_poly.pdbx_strand_id
1 'polypeptide(L)' 'MKPFFIDYPQEKIAEHQHAYRCAYCKIPTTVIFGLIENHDEACQYRQQQSKWVQLEAKLKPHHAHFDEPHADEVD' A
#
# COMPACT_ATOMS: atom_id res chain seq x y z
N MET A 1 -12.44 5.68 -17.84
CA MET A 1 -11.53 6.17 -16.78
C MET A 1 -11.45 5.10 -15.69
N LYS A 2 -10.25 4.74 -15.22
CA LYS A 2 -10.11 3.90 -14.02
C LYS A 2 -10.47 4.76 -12.79
N PRO A 3 -11.22 4.24 -11.81
CA PRO A 3 -11.48 4.99 -10.58
C PRO A 3 -10.15 5.26 -9.87
N PHE A 4 -9.91 6.53 -9.52
CA PHE A 4 -8.79 6.90 -8.67
C PHE A 4 -9.27 6.84 -7.22
N PHE A 5 -8.63 6.01 -6.41
CA PHE A 5 -8.95 5.87 -5.00
C PHE A 5 -7.76 6.33 -4.16
N ILE A 6 -8.05 7.15 -3.16
CA ILE A 6 -7.04 7.57 -2.19
C ILE A 6 -7.11 6.60 -1.01
N ASP A 7 -6.02 5.87 -0.78
CA ASP A 7 -5.94 4.75 0.16
C ASP A 7 -5.36 5.11 1.54
N TYR A 8 -4.97 6.37 1.75
CA TYR A 8 -4.44 6.85 3.03
C TYR A 8 -5.49 7.58 3.88
N PRO A 9 -5.38 7.53 5.22
CA PRO A 9 -6.26 8.27 6.12
C PRO A 9 -6.19 9.78 5.91
N GLN A 10 -7.36 10.41 5.76
CA GLN A 10 -7.50 11.85 5.55
C GLN A 10 -8.23 12.52 6.70
N GLU A 11 -7.90 13.78 6.95
CA GLU A 11 -8.67 14.68 7.81
C GLU A 11 -9.05 15.95 7.07
N LYS A 12 -10.21 16.52 7.42
CA LYS A 12 -10.71 17.76 6.81
C LYS A 12 -9.94 18.97 7.36
N ILE A 13 -9.57 19.90 6.48
CA ILE A 13 -9.01 21.19 6.87
C ILE A 13 -10.19 22.10 7.20
N ALA A 14 -10.35 22.47 8.48
CA ALA A 14 -11.54 23.17 8.97
C ALA A 14 -11.84 24.48 8.25
N GLU A 15 -10.78 25.21 7.87
CA GLU A 15 -10.87 26.54 7.29
C GLU A 15 -11.31 26.55 5.81
N HIS A 16 -11.31 25.40 5.14
CA HIS A 16 -11.51 25.33 3.68
C HIS A 16 -12.64 24.37 3.33
N GLN A 17 -13.50 24.77 2.39
CA GLN A 17 -14.56 23.91 1.89
C GLN A 17 -13.95 22.82 1.00
N HIS A 18 -14.24 21.55 1.29
CA HIS A 18 -13.75 20.38 0.55
C HIS A 18 -12.22 20.17 0.52
N ALA A 19 -11.48 20.75 1.46
CA ALA A 19 -10.04 20.51 1.57
C ALA A 19 -9.72 19.42 2.60
N TYR A 20 -8.81 18.53 2.22
CA TYR A 20 -8.36 17.41 3.05
C TYR A 20 -6.83 17.35 3.05
N ARG A 21 -6.29 16.75 4.11
CA ARG A 21 -4.86 16.46 4.26
C ARG A 21 -4.65 15.07 4.83
N CYS A 22 -3.46 14.51 4.63
CA CYS A 22 -3.08 13.27 5.28
C CYS A 22 -3.17 13.41 6.80
N ALA A 23 -3.78 12.43 7.48
CA ALA A 23 -3.92 12.45 8.93
C ALA A 23 -2.56 12.38 9.67
N TYR A 24 -1.51 11.90 9.01
CA TYR A 24 -0.17 11.72 9.61
C TYR A 24 0.79 12.86 9.29
N CYS A 25 1.13 13.08 8.01
CA CYS A 25 2.10 14.12 7.63
C CYS A 25 1.47 15.51 7.47
N LYS A 26 0.14 15.62 7.57
CA LYS A 26 -0.61 16.89 7.46
C LYS A 26 -0.43 17.64 6.13
N ILE A 27 0.21 17.03 5.14
CA ILE A 27 0.34 17.61 3.80
C ILE A 27 -1.02 17.53 3.09
N PRO A 28 -1.51 18.64 2.50
CA PRO A 28 -2.78 18.66 1.76
C PRO A 28 -2.81 17.67 0.60
N THR A 29 -3.96 17.04 0.38
CA THR A 29 -4.18 16.07 -0.72
C THR A 29 -3.85 16.67 -2.10
N THR A 30 -4.10 17.96 -2.27
CA THR A 30 -3.80 18.73 -3.51
C THR A 30 -2.31 18.93 -3.75
N VAL A 31 -1.48 18.90 -2.70
CA VAL A 31 -0.02 19.04 -2.79
C VAL A 31 0.63 17.70 -3.10
N ILE A 32 0.17 16.62 -2.48
CA ILE A 32 0.68 15.25 -2.73
C ILE A 32 0.04 14.56 -3.93
N PHE A 33 -0.88 15.22 -4.63
CA PHE A 33 -1.63 14.68 -5.77
C PHE A 33 -2.35 13.35 -5.49
N GLY A 34 -2.70 13.09 -4.23
CA GLY A 34 -3.26 11.80 -3.83
C GLY A 34 -2.30 10.61 -3.93
N LEU A 35 -0.99 10.83 -4.15
CA LEU A 35 0.01 9.78 -4.34
C LEU A 35 0.83 9.56 -3.08
N ILE A 36 0.98 8.30 -2.67
CA ILE A 36 1.76 7.91 -1.48
C ILE A 36 3.24 8.33 -1.58
N GLU A 37 3.79 8.35 -2.79
CA GLU A 37 5.19 8.69 -3.07
C GLU A 37 5.52 10.14 -2.69
N ASN A 38 4.52 11.03 -2.76
CA ASN A 38 4.67 12.45 -2.46
C ASN A 38 4.45 12.80 -0.98
N HIS A 39 4.17 11.82 -0.13
CA HIS A 39 4.13 12.06 1.32
C HIS A 39 5.54 12.33 1.87
N ASP A 40 5.59 13.07 2.98
CA ASP A 40 6.79 13.26 3.77
C ASP A 40 7.49 11.92 4.06
N GLU A 41 8.82 11.91 4.08
CA GLU A 41 9.59 10.69 4.36
C GLU A 41 9.32 10.14 5.77
N ALA A 42 9.06 11.03 6.73
CA ALA A 42 8.69 10.71 8.09
C ALA A 42 7.19 10.40 8.25
N CYS A 43 6.39 10.38 7.17
CA CYS A 43 4.98 10.01 7.23
C CYS A 43 4.80 8.56 7.73
N GLN A 44 4.11 8.39 8.86
CA GLN A 44 3.90 7.08 9.48
C GLN A 44 3.19 6.09 8.54
N TYR A 45 2.16 6.55 7.82
CA TYR A 45 1.45 5.71 6.86
C TYR A 45 2.36 5.23 5.73
N ARG A 46 3.16 6.13 5.14
CA ARG A 46 4.14 5.80 4.09
C ARG A 46 5.13 4.74 4.58
N GLN A 47 5.71 4.95 5.77
CA GLN A 47 6.64 3.99 6.36
C GLN A 47 6.01 2.63 6.61
N GLN A 48 4.75 2.59 7.04
CA GLN A 48 4.03 1.35 7.27
C GLN A 48 3.75 0.60 5.96
N GLN A 49 3.29 1.30 4.93
CA GLN A 49 3.10 0.75 3.58
C GLN A 49 4.40 0.13 3.04
N SER A 50 5.53 0.81 3.15
CA SER A 50 6.83 0.27 2.73
C SER A 50 7.19 -1.04 3.46
N LYS A 51 6.89 -1.14 4.76
CA LYS A 51 7.12 -2.37 5.53
C LYS A 51 6.24 -3.53 5.05
N TRP A 52 4.97 -3.27 4.74
CA TRP A 52 4.07 -4.29 4.21
C TRP A 52 4.53 -4.83 2.86
N VAL A 53 4.95 -3.96 1.95
CA VAL A 53 5.51 -4.36 0.64
C VAL A 53 6.74 -5.28 0.82
N GLN A 54 7.61 -4.94 1.78
CA GLN A 54 8.78 -5.78 2.09
C GLN A 54 8.41 -7.13 2.68
N LEU A 55 7.37 -7.19 3.53
CA LEU A 55 6.87 -8.43 4.11
C LEU A 55 6.21 -9.32 3.04
N GLU A 56 5.39 -8.75 2.17
CA GLU A 56 4.78 -9.48 1.06
C GLU A 56 5.85 -10.10 0.15
N ALA A 57 6.91 -9.34 -0.17
CA ALA A 57 8.02 -9.86 -0.97
C ALA A 57 8.72 -11.06 -0.31
N LYS A 58 8.83 -11.07 1.02
CA LYS A 58 9.43 -12.19 1.78
C LYS A 58 8.53 -13.41 1.90
N LEU A 59 7.21 -13.20 1.90
CA LEU A 59 6.22 -14.26 2.07
C LEU A 59 5.77 -14.91 0.76
N LYS A 60 6.14 -14.36 -0.40
CA LYS A 60 5.86 -14.98 -1.69
C LYS A 60 6.49 -16.38 -1.71
N PRO A 61 5.69 -17.46 -1.79
CA PRO A 61 6.22 -18.81 -1.79
C PRO A 61 7.11 -18.97 -3.02
N HIS A 62 8.35 -19.37 -2.78
CA HIS A 62 9.24 -19.79 -3.86
C HIS A 62 8.60 -21.05 -4.46
N HIS A 63 8.18 -20.99 -5.72
CA HIS A 63 7.53 -22.08 -6.44
C HIS A 63 8.57 -23.17 -6.76
N ALA A 64 9.08 -23.82 -5.72
CA ALA A 64 9.86 -25.03 -5.82
C ALA A 64 8.97 -26.15 -5.27
N HIS A 65 8.82 -27.23 -6.03
CA HIS A 65 8.16 -28.49 -5.63
C HIS A 65 6.66 -28.63 -5.88
N PHE A 66 6.25 -28.62 -7.16
CA PHE A 66 5.04 -29.34 -7.58
C PHE A 66 5.30 -30.06 -8.91
N ASP A 67 6.36 -30.85 -8.98
CA ASP A 67 6.61 -31.78 -10.10
C ASP A 67 7.21 -33.08 -9.54
N GLU A 68 6.68 -33.59 -8.42
CA GLU A 68 6.99 -34.97 -8.01
C GLU A 68 5.88 -35.89 -8.54
N PRO A 69 6.11 -36.60 -9.66
CA PRO A 69 5.11 -37.52 -10.20
C PRO A 69 4.94 -38.65 -9.19
N HIS A 70 3.81 -38.66 -8.49
CA HIS A 70 3.39 -39.81 -7.71
C HIS A 70 3.05 -40.94 -8.68
N ALA A 71 3.98 -41.88 -8.84
CA ALA A 71 3.68 -43.17 -9.45
C ALA A 71 2.90 -43.98 -8.40
N ASP A 72 1.58 -43.95 -8.48
CA ASP A 72 0.73 -44.96 -7.83
C ASP A 72 0.94 -46.29 -8.57
N GLU A 73 1.97 -47.04 -8.17
CA GLU A 73 2.07 -48.45 -8.51
C GLU A 73 1.11 -49.22 -7.59
N VAL A 74 0.01 -49.72 -8.17
CA VAL A 74 -0.92 -50.64 -7.51
C VAL A 74 -0.70 -52.01 -8.15
N ASP A 75 -0.15 -52.95 -7.37
CA ASP A 75 -0.01 -54.39 -7.70
C ASP A 75 -1.35 -55.12 -7.55
#